data_AF-A0A257W3D9-F1
#
_entry.id   AF-A0A257W3D9-F1
#
_cell.length_a   1.000
_cell.length_b   1.000
_cell.length_c   1.000
_cell.angle_alpha   90.00
_cell.angle_beta   90.00
_cell.angle_gamma   90.00
#
_symmetry.space_group_name_H-M   'P 1'
#
loop_
_entity.id
_entity.type
_entity.pdbx_description
1 polymer ?
#
loop_
_entity_poly.entity_id
_entity_poly.type
_entity_poly.pdbx_seq_one_letter_code
_entity_poly.pdbx_strand_id
1 'polypeptide(L)'
;VRSVRADFAPEIWDGLGTTPDPGMFTRSEMWIAVGVLIVNGSAILISDSRRAFFASLATCGCGMGLLAIALLAQQAGMISGFAFMVLIGLGLYLPYVAMHTTVFERMLGMTRERGNLGFLMYVADAVGYLGYVCVMLARNFSSSPHDLLGLTIVAGWFTVGISTVCLIQSGGYFWRWASTPKISPAVEGAT
;
A
#
# COMPACT_ATOMS: atom_id res chain seq x y z
N VAL A 1 7.16 -6.03 3.25
CA VAL A 1 6.20 -7.10 2.89
C VAL A 1 6.12 -7.34 1.39
N ARG A 2 5.97 -6.31 0.55
CA ARG A 2 5.95 -6.48 -0.92
C ARG A 2 7.19 -7.21 -1.46
N SER A 3 8.40 -6.76 -1.12
CA SER A 3 9.64 -7.41 -1.59
C SER A 3 9.73 -8.85 -1.07
N VAL A 4 9.42 -9.09 0.20
CA VAL A 4 9.35 -10.46 0.77
C VAL A 4 8.41 -11.36 -0.03
N ARG A 5 7.22 -10.88 -0.42
CA ARG A 5 6.29 -11.64 -1.25
C ARG A 5 6.86 -11.97 -2.63
N ALA A 6 7.53 -11.02 -3.28
CA ALA A 6 8.06 -11.18 -4.64
C ALA A 6 9.32 -12.06 -4.66
N ASP A 7 10.26 -11.79 -3.75
CA ASP A 7 11.57 -12.44 -3.67
C ASP A 7 11.46 -13.88 -3.18
N PHE A 8 10.47 -14.18 -2.34
CA PHE A 8 10.23 -15.51 -1.79
C PHE A 8 8.88 -16.09 -2.20
N ALA A 9 8.39 -15.69 -3.38
CA ALA A 9 7.14 -16.21 -3.91
C ALA A 9 7.14 -17.76 -3.94
N PRO A 10 8.20 -18.46 -4.44
CA PRO A 10 8.27 -19.92 -4.46
C PRO A 10 8.08 -20.59 -3.09
N GLU A 11 8.70 -20.04 -2.05
CA GLU A 11 8.63 -20.57 -0.68
C GLU A 11 7.25 -20.35 -0.04
N ILE A 12 6.58 -19.25 -0.38
CA ILE A 12 5.19 -19.02 0.05
C ILE A 12 4.25 -20.01 -0.63
N TRP A 13 4.46 -20.33 -1.92
CA TRP A 13 3.68 -21.36 -2.63
C TRP A 13 3.90 -22.77 -2.09
N ASP A 14 5.15 -23.09 -1.73
CA ASP A 14 5.51 -24.34 -1.07
C ASP A 14 4.80 -24.46 0.29
N GLY A 15 4.80 -23.38 1.09
CA GLY A 15 4.04 -23.28 2.34
C GLY A 15 2.50 -23.34 2.16
N LEU A 16 1.99 -23.06 0.96
CA LEU A 16 0.57 -23.21 0.61
C LEU A 16 0.22 -24.63 0.11
N GLY A 17 1.20 -25.55 0.04
CA GLY A 17 1.00 -26.93 -0.38
C GLY A 17 0.82 -27.10 -1.90
N THR A 18 1.31 -26.14 -2.69
CA THR A 18 1.19 -26.15 -4.16
C THR A 18 2.54 -25.98 -4.81
N THR A 19 2.97 -26.96 -5.62
CA THR A 19 4.18 -26.84 -6.45
C THR A 19 3.93 -25.83 -7.57
N PRO A 20 4.60 -24.66 -7.57
CA PRO A 20 4.24 -23.60 -8.49
C PRO A 20 4.90 -23.82 -9.86
N ASP A 21 4.09 -23.80 -10.92
CA ASP A 21 4.56 -23.69 -12.31
C ASP A 21 4.96 -22.23 -12.59
N PRO A 22 6.09 -21.94 -13.26
CA PRO A 22 6.44 -20.61 -13.77
C PRO A 22 5.27 -19.85 -14.43
N GLY A 23 4.36 -20.56 -15.11
CA GLY A 23 3.15 -19.99 -15.70
C GLY A 23 2.13 -19.46 -14.70
N MET A 24 2.04 -20.04 -13.50
CA MET A 24 1.14 -19.54 -12.44
C MET A 24 1.61 -18.21 -11.85
N PHE A 25 2.92 -18.02 -11.68
CA PHE A 25 3.47 -16.74 -11.23
C PHE A 25 3.13 -15.62 -12.19
N THR A 26 3.41 -15.83 -13.48
CA THR A 26 3.14 -14.83 -14.53
C THR A 26 1.66 -14.47 -14.59
N ARG A 27 0.76 -15.46 -14.50
CA ARG A 27 -0.69 -15.20 -14.47
C ARG A 27 -1.09 -14.39 -13.24
N SER A 28 -0.58 -14.73 -12.05
CA SER A 28 -0.91 -14.00 -10.83
C SER A 28 -0.46 -12.54 -10.90
N GLU A 29 0.77 -12.27 -11.34
CA GLU A 29 1.30 -10.92 -11.50
C GLU A 29 0.58 -10.15 -12.61
N MET A 30 0.18 -10.81 -13.70
CA MET A 30 -0.61 -10.19 -14.76
C MET A 30 -1.96 -9.68 -14.22
N TRP A 31 -2.68 -10.49 -13.45
CA TRP A 31 -3.95 -10.06 -12.84
C TRP A 31 -3.76 -8.91 -11.85
N ILE A 32 -2.70 -8.95 -11.06
CA ILE A 32 -2.37 -7.86 -10.13
C ILE A 32 -2.07 -6.58 -10.90
N ALA A 33 -1.21 -6.65 -11.93
CA ALA A 33 -0.83 -5.51 -12.74
C ALA A 33 -2.04 -4.86 -13.42
N VAL A 34 -2.93 -5.66 -14.02
CA VAL A 34 -4.17 -5.18 -14.63
C VAL A 34 -5.07 -4.51 -13.59
N GLY A 35 -5.26 -5.12 -12.43
CA GLY A 35 -6.09 -4.55 -11.36
C GLY A 35 -5.54 -3.23 -10.82
N VAL A 36 -4.24 -3.17 -10.55
CA VAL A 36 -3.55 -1.96 -10.08
C VAL A 36 -3.64 -0.85 -11.13
N LEU A 37 -3.45 -1.19 -12.41
CA LEU A 37 -3.50 -0.24 -13.53
C LEU A 37 -4.89 0.35 -13.71
N ILE A 38 -5.95 -0.47 -13.66
CA ILE A 38 -7.33 0.03 -13.81
C ILE A 38 -7.67 0.98 -12.65
N VAL A 39 -7.37 0.58 -11.41
CA VAL A 39 -7.70 1.39 -10.24
C VAL A 39 -6.89 2.68 -10.20
N ASN A 40 -5.57 2.61 -10.30
CA ASN A 40 -4.72 3.81 -10.23
C ASN A 40 -4.82 4.65 -11.51
N GLY A 41 -4.99 4.02 -12.67
CA GLY A 41 -5.23 4.72 -13.94
C GLY A 41 -6.52 5.53 -13.90
N SER A 42 -7.60 4.99 -13.30
CA SER A 42 -8.85 5.74 -13.13
C SER A 42 -8.71 6.96 -12.22
N ALA A 43 -7.80 6.92 -11.24
CA ALA A 43 -7.55 8.01 -10.30
C ALA A 43 -6.91 9.24 -10.99
N ILE A 44 -6.18 9.05 -12.10
CA ILE A 44 -5.57 10.13 -12.89
C ILE A 44 -6.63 10.99 -13.61
N LEU A 45 -7.81 10.44 -13.91
CA LEU A 45 -8.89 11.21 -14.55
C LEU A 45 -9.52 12.25 -13.61
N ILE A 46 -9.18 12.24 -12.32
CA ILE A 46 -9.73 13.15 -11.32
C ILE A 46 -8.93 14.46 -11.34
N SER A 47 -9.43 15.46 -12.09
CA SER A 47 -8.80 16.78 -12.22
C SER A 47 -8.84 17.61 -10.94
N ASP A 48 -9.84 17.39 -10.08
CA ASP A 48 -10.00 18.16 -8.85
C ASP A 48 -8.99 17.70 -7.81
N SER A 49 -8.14 18.64 -7.40
CA SER A 49 -7.12 18.38 -6.42
C SER A 49 -7.74 17.74 -5.16
N ARG A 50 -8.74 18.36 -4.55
CA ARG A 50 -9.27 17.85 -3.27
C ARG A 50 -9.82 16.42 -3.40
N ARG A 51 -10.48 16.11 -4.52
CA ARG A 51 -11.04 14.78 -4.78
C ARG A 51 -9.98 13.72 -5.01
N ALA A 52 -8.92 14.03 -5.76
CA ALA A 52 -7.87 13.04 -6.01
C ALA A 52 -7.10 12.67 -4.73
N PHE A 53 -6.98 13.57 -3.75
CA PHE A 53 -6.42 13.22 -2.43
C PHE A 53 -7.34 12.26 -1.65
N PHE A 54 -8.65 12.51 -1.62
CA PHE A 54 -9.59 11.56 -1.00
C PHE A 54 -9.65 10.23 -1.76
N ALA A 55 -9.52 10.26 -3.09
CA ALA A 55 -9.47 9.06 -3.90
C ALA A 55 -8.22 8.23 -3.61
N SER A 56 -7.04 8.84 -3.45
CA SER A 56 -5.83 8.10 -3.07
C SER A 56 -5.94 7.49 -1.67
N LEU A 57 -6.55 8.21 -0.71
CA LEU A 57 -6.82 7.70 0.63
C LEU A 57 -7.82 6.52 0.60
N ALA A 58 -8.87 6.63 -0.21
CA ALA A 58 -9.84 5.56 -0.42
C ALA A 58 -9.18 4.32 -1.07
N THR A 59 -8.34 4.51 -2.09
CA THR A 59 -7.56 3.44 -2.72
C THR A 59 -6.64 2.75 -1.73
N CYS A 60 -6.01 3.52 -0.83
CA CYS A 60 -5.20 2.95 0.25
C CYS A 60 -6.04 2.11 1.22
N GLY A 61 -7.20 2.63 1.63
CA GLY A 61 -8.13 1.91 2.50
C GLY A 61 -8.66 0.63 1.85
N CYS A 62 -9.02 0.67 0.57
CA CYS A 62 -9.42 -0.50 -0.20
C CYS A 62 -8.30 -1.54 -0.27
N GLY A 63 -7.05 -1.12 -0.53
CA GLY A 63 -5.90 -2.04 -0.53
C GLY A 63 -5.67 -2.70 0.82
N MET A 64 -5.75 -1.94 1.91
CA MET A 64 -5.61 -2.48 3.26
C MET A 64 -6.78 -3.41 3.64
N GLY A 65 -8.00 -3.09 3.22
CA GLY A 65 -9.16 -3.97 3.37
C GLY A 65 -8.97 -5.29 2.63
N LEU A 66 -8.53 -5.24 1.38
CA LEU A 66 -8.20 -6.45 0.59
C LEU A 66 -7.11 -7.28 1.27
N LEU A 67 -6.06 -6.63 1.79
CA LEU A 67 -4.99 -7.29 2.52
C LEU A 67 -5.50 -7.98 3.79
N ALA A 68 -6.34 -7.31 4.59
CA ALA A 68 -6.92 -7.87 5.81
C ALA A 68 -7.86 -9.05 5.51
N ILE A 69 -8.70 -8.93 4.48
CA ILE A 69 -9.58 -10.02 4.03
C ILE A 69 -8.75 -11.21 3.56
N ALA A 70 -7.68 -10.97 2.79
CA ALA A 70 -6.78 -12.04 2.33
C ALA A 70 -6.14 -12.80 3.50
N LEU A 71 -5.68 -12.07 4.53
CA LEU A 71 -5.07 -12.67 5.72
C LEU A 71 -6.08 -13.49 6.53
N LEU A 72 -7.28 -12.95 6.77
CA LEU A 72 -8.35 -13.66 7.49
C LEU A 72 -8.81 -14.89 6.74
N ALA A 73 -9.02 -14.77 5.43
CA ALA A 73 -9.52 -15.86 4.62
C ALA A 73 -8.47 -16.98 4.43
N GLN A 74 -7.17 -16.64 4.46
CA GLN A 74 -6.10 -17.63 4.55
C GLN A 74 -6.12 -18.36 5.91
N GLN A 75 -6.19 -17.62 7.03
CA GLN A 75 -6.21 -18.22 8.36
C GLN A 75 -7.42 -19.13 8.58
N ALA A 76 -8.55 -18.80 7.97
CA ALA A 76 -9.76 -19.62 7.97
C ALA A 76 -9.68 -20.83 7.01
N GLY A 77 -8.62 -20.96 6.21
CA GLY A 77 -8.47 -22.01 5.21
C GLY A 77 -9.48 -21.94 4.05
N MET A 78 -10.11 -20.77 3.84
CA MET A 78 -11.23 -20.60 2.90
C MET A 78 -10.81 -20.26 1.47
N ILE A 79 -9.52 -20.00 1.22
CA ILE A 79 -9.02 -19.53 -0.07
C ILE A 79 -7.90 -20.44 -0.59
N SER A 80 -7.86 -20.59 -1.92
CA SER A 80 -6.74 -21.26 -2.58
C SER A 80 -5.47 -20.39 -2.53
N GLY A 81 -4.29 -21.02 -2.58
CA GLY A 81 -3.01 -20.31 -2.59
C GLY A 81 -2.89 -19.27 -3.72
N PHE A 82 -3.50 -19.55 -4.87
CA PHE A 82 -3.58 -18.60 -5.98
C PHE A 82 -4.39 -17.35 -5.64
N ALA A 83 -5.58 -17.50 -5.06
CA ALA A 83 -6.41 -16.37 -4.68
C ALA A 83 -5.74 -15.54 -3.58
N PHE A 84 -5.07 -16.17 -2.61
CA PHE A 84 -4.30 -15.49 -1.59
C PHE A 84 -3.19 -14.63 -2.20
N MET A 85 -2.40 -15.19 -3.11
CA MET A 85 -1.30 -14.49 -3.77
C MET A 85 -1.75 -13.28 -4.59
N VAL A 86 -2.90 -13.39 -5.26
CA VAL A 86 -3.47 -12.26 -6.03
C VAL A 86 -4.00 -11.19 -5.08
N LEU A 87 -4.75 -11.56 -4.04
CA LEU A 87 -5.35 -10.60 -3.10
C LEU A 87 -4.31 -9.86 -2.25
N ILE A 88 -3.30 -10.57 -1.73
CA ILE A 88 -2.20 -9.95 -0.99
C ILE A 88 -1.38 -9.03 -1.90
N GLY A 89 -1.20 -9.40 -3.17
CA GLY A 89 -0.58 -8.57 -4.19
C GLY A 89 -1.36 -7.28 -4.42
N LEU A 90 -2.63 -7.39 -4.80
CA LEU A 90 -3.50 -6.22 -4.99
C LEU A 90 -3.52 -5.32 -3.75
N GLY A 91 -3.67 -5.89 -2.55
CA GLY A 91 -3.72 -5.15 -1.30
C GLY A 91 -2.45 -4.35 -0.98
N LEU A 92 -1.27 -4.82 -1.41
CA LEU A 92 0.00 -4.13 -1.22
C LEU A 92 0.33 -3.13 -2.35
N TYR A 93 0.00 -3.47 -3.59
CA TYR A 93 0.37 -2.67 -4.76
C TYR A 93 -0.56 -1.47 -4.98
N LEU A 94 -1.87 -1.59 -4.71
CA LEU A 94 -2.82 -0.48 -4.82
C LEU A 94 -2.40 0.75 -3.99
N PRO A 95 -2.19 0.64 -2.66
CA PRO A 95 -1.80 1.77 -1.82
C PRO A 95 -0.42 2.30 -2.22
N TYR A 96 0.51 1.42 -2.55
CA TYR A 96 1.87 1.80 -2.93
C TYR A 96 1.88 2.76 -4.14
N VAL A 97 1.19 2.38 -5.23
CA VAL A 97 1.13 3.21 -6.45
C VAL A 97 0.35 4.51 -6.19
N ALA A 98 -0.74 4.45 -5.45
CA ALA A 98 -1.55 5.63 -5.12
C ALA A 98 -0.76 6.66 -4.30
N MET A 99 0.02 6.19 -3.31
CA MET A 99 0.87 7.04 -2.49
C MET A 99 2.02 7.64 -3.31
N HIS A 100 2.70 6.82 -4.11
CA HIS A 100 3.86 7.28 -4.89
C HIS A 100 3.49 8.33 -5.95
N THR A 101 2.33 8.21 -6.57
CA THR A 101 1.88 9.14 -7.61
C THR A 101 1.24 10.38 -6.99
N THR A 102 0.14 10.21 -6.25
CA THR A 102 -0.73 11.32 -5.87
C THR A 102 -0.20 12.11 -4.68
N VAL A 103 0.38 11.44 -3.68
CA VAL A 103 0.84 12.14 -2.45
C VAL A 103 2.14 12.88 -2.72
N PHE A 104 3.11 12.24 -3.38
CA PHE A 104 4.40 12.88 -3.65
C PHE A 104 4.29 14.05 -4.63
N GLU A 105 3.51 13.94 -5.70
CA GLU A 105 3.29 15.08 -6.63
C GLU A 105 2.74 16.30 -5.90
N ARG A 106 1.87 16.08 -4.91
CA ARG A 106 1.21 17.14 -4.18
C ARG A 106 2.02 17.71 -3.05
N MET A 107 2.75 16.88 -2.32
CA MET A 107 3.77 17.36 -1.40
C MET A 107 4.76 18.25 -2.14
N LEU A 108 5.19 17.85 -3.34
CA LEU A 108 6.07 18.67 -4.18
C LEU A 108 5.41 20.01 -4.56
N GLY A 109 4.15 19.97 -5.02
CA GLY A 109 3.39 21.17 -5.40
C GLY A 109 3.14 22.14 -4.24
N MET A 110 3.01 21.64 -3.00
CA MET A 110 2.82 22.48 -1.81
C MET A 110 4.12 23.06 -1.26
N THR A 111 5.24 22.33 -1.37
CA THR A 111 6.50 22.73 -0.72
C THR A 111 7.19 23.88 -1.46
N ARG A 112 6.81 24.21 -2.71
CA ARG A 112 7.29 25.36 -3.51
C ARG A 112 8.83 25.47 -3.68
N GLU A 113 9.55 24.47 -3.17
CA GLU A 113 10.97 24.19 -3.26
C GLU A 113 11.25 23.33 -4.51
N ARG A 114 12.42 23.49 -5.14
CA ARG A 114 12.83 22.71 -6.32
C ARG A 114 13.26 21.29 -5.95
N GLY A 115 12.37 20.53 -5.31
CA GLY A 115 12.57 19.10 -5.06
C GLY A 115 12.31 18.28 -6.33
N ASN A 116 13.09 17.23 -6.56
CA ASN A 116 12.79 16.22 -7.57
C ASN A 116 11.91 15.13 -6.93
N LEU A 117 10.75 14.81 -7.53
CA LEU A 117 9.88 13.71 -7.11
C LEU A 117 10.68 12.41 -6.91
N GLY A 118 11.67 12.17 -7.78
CA GLY A 118 12.55 11.01 -7.70
C GLY A 118 13.31 10.91 -6.38
N PHE A 119 13.76 12.04 -5.79
CA PHE A 119 14.48 12.00 -4.51
C PHE A 119 13.58 11.49 -3.37
N LEU A 120 12.34 11.97 -3.31
CA LEU A 120 11.39 11.57 -2.28
C LEU A 120 11.01 10.09 -2.42
N MET A 121 10.88 9.63 -3.66
CA MET A 121 10.69 8.22 -3.98
C MET A 121 11.88 7.36 -3.51
N TYR A 122 13.11 7.80 -3.77
CA TYR A 122 14.31 7.09 -3.32
C TYR A 122 14.40 6.97 -1.80
N VAL A 123 14.08 8.05 -1.06
CA VAL A 123 14.07 8.01 0.41
C VAL A 123 13.01 7.04 0.92
N ALA A 124 11.81 7.06 0.34
CA ALA A 124 10.73 6.14 0.70
C ALA A 124 11.12 4.67 0.43
N ASP A 125 11.71 4.40 -0.73
CA ASP A 125 12.20 3.07 -1.08
C ASP A 125 13.32 2.62 -0.14
N ALA A 126 14.25 3.50 0.22
CA ALA A 126 15.33 3.18 1.17
C ALA A 126 14.78 2.77 2.55
N VAL A 127 13.77 3.47 3.06
CA VAL A 127 13.07 3.08 4.31
C VAL A 127 12.33 1.75 4.12
N GLY A 128 11.72 1.52 2.97
CA GLY A 128 11.09 0.25 2.62
C GLY A 128 12.07 -0.93 2.64
N TYR A 129 13.26 -0.75 2.06
CA TYR A 129 14.33 -1.74 2.08
C TYR A 129 14.92 -1.94 3.48
N LEU A 130 15.02 -0.89 4.30
CA LEU A 130 15.39 -1.04 5.71
C LEU A 130 14.39 -1.95 6.44
N GLY A 131 13.09 -1.74 6.21
CA GLY A 131 12.03 -2.61 6.73
C GLY A 131 12.16 -4.05 6.24
N TYR A 132 12.52 -4.26 4.97
CA TYR A 132 12.81 -5.60 4.44
C TYR A 132 13.98 -6.27 5.19
N VAL A 133 15.08 -5.55 5.41
CA VAL A 133 16.22 -6.06 6.18
C VAL A 133 15.82 -6.39 7.62
N CYS A 134 15.02 -5.55 8.28
CA CYS A 134 14.50 -5.84 9.62
C CYS A 134 13.68 -7.14 9.65
N VAL A 135 12.83 -7.37 8.65
CA VAL A 135 12.03 -8.61 8.54
C VAL A 135 12.93 -9.83 8.31
N MET A 136 13.97 -9.70 7.50
CA MET A 136 14.96 -10.77 7.28
C MET A 136 15.85 -11.04 8.50
N LEU A 137 16.17 -10.01 9.28
CA LEU A 137 16.85 -10.18 10.57
C LEU A 137 15.93 -10.89 11.57
N ALA A 138 14.66 -10.48 11.67
CA ALA A 138 13.68 -11.15 12.51
C ALA A 138 13.52 -12.64 12.13
N ARG A 139 13.59 -12.96 10.83
CA ARG A 139 13.65 -14.36 10.35
C ARG A 139 14.85 -15.12 10.93
N ASN A 140 16.04 -14.53 10.95
CA ASN A 140 17.24 -15.19 11.47
C ASN A 140 17.17 -15.46 12.98
N PHE A 141 16.42 -14.66 13.74
CA PHE A 141 16.18 -14.89 15.17
C PHE A 141 15.04 -15.89 15.45
N SER A 142 14.15 -16.13 14.50
CA SER A 142 13.09 -17.13 14.63
C SER A 142 13.62 -18.53 14.30
N SER A 143 13.47 -19.47 15.23
CA SER A 143 14.03 -20.83 15.18
C SER A 143 13.43 -21.76 14.11
N SER A 144 12.59 -21.24 13.20
CA SER A 144 11.91 -22.02 12.15
C SER A 144 12.11 -21.37 10.76
N PRO A 145 13.19 -21.71 10.02
CA PRO A 145 13.53 -21.10 8.74
C PRO A 145 12.52 -21.34 7.59
N HIS A 146 11.63 -22.32 7.77
CA HIS A 146 10.66 -22.80 6.78
C HIS A 146 9.27 -22.15 6.89
N ASP A 147 8.93 -21.45 7.98
CA ASP A 147 7.61 -20.81 8.14
C ASP A 147 7.59 -19.38 7.59
N LEU A 148 7.90 -19.26 6.30
CA LEU A 148 7.90 -17.96 5.63
C LEU A 148 6.48 -17.42 5.40
N LEU A 149 5.51 -18.33 5.27
CA LEU A 149 4.09 -17.99 5.16
C LEU A 149 3.60 -17.35 6.47
N GLY A 150 3.89 -17.94 7.63
CA GLY A 150 3.57 -17.36 8.94
C GLY A 150 4.23 -16.00 9.15
N LEU A 151 5.51 -15.85 8.78
CA LEU A 151 6.22 -14.57 8.87
C LEU A 151 5.60 -13.51 7.94
N THR A 152 5.17 -13.90 6.73
CA THR A 152 4.48 -13.00 5.79
C THR A 152 3.10 -12.58 6.32
N ILE A 153 2.36 -13.49 6.96
CA ILE A 153 1.07 -13.20 7.59
C ILE A 153 1.25 -12.23 8.77
N VAL A 154 2.21 -12.47 9.66
CA VAL A 154 2.51 -11.59 10.79
C VAL A 154 2.92 -10.21 10.30
N ALA A 155 3.86 -10.13 9.35
CA ALA A 155 4.28 -8.86 8.76
C ALA A 155 3.13 -8.15 8.02
N GLY A 156 2.22 -8.91 7.41
CA GLY A 156 0.98 -8.42 6.81
C GLY A 156 0.06 -7.75 7.84
N TRP A 157 -0.17 -8.40 8.99
CA TRP A 157 -0.96 -7.83 10.09
C TRP A 157 -0.35 -6.54 10.65
N PHE A 158 0.98 -6.50 10.84
CA PHE A 158 1.67 -5.25 11.23
C PHE A 158 1.47 -4.15 10.19
N THR A 159 1.56 -4.50 8.90
CA THR A 159 1.35 -3.53 7.81
C THR A 159 -0.08 -2.98 7.81
N VAL A 160 -1.08 -3.84 7.97
CA VAL A 160 -2.49 -3.42 8.08
C VAL A 160 -2.68 -2.51 9.30
N GLY A 161 -2.14 -2.90 10.46
CA GLY A 161 -2.26 -2.13 11.70
C GLY A 161 -1.65 -0.73 11.59
N ILE A 162 -0.38 -0.64 11.21
CA ILE A 162 0.34 0.63 11.05
C ILE A 162 -0.35 1.51 10.01
N SER A 163 -0.70 0.93 8.86
CA SER A 163 -1.32 1.70 7.78
C SER A 163 -2.71 2.20 8.19
N THR A 164 -3.47 1.43 8.97
CA THR A 164 -4.83 1.81 9.41
C THR A 164 -4.76 2.97 10.39
N VAL A 165 -3.81 2.93 11.32
CA VAL A 165 -3.56 4.05 12.24
C VAL A 165 -3.18 5.31 11.46
N CYS A 166 -2.26 5.20 10.49
CA CYS A 166 -1.89 6.34 9.63
C CYS A 166 -3.08 6.87 8.81
N LEU A 167 -3.94 5.99 8.31
CA LEU A 167 -5.12 6.37 7.51
C LEU A 167 -6.16 7.10 8.37
N ILE A 168 -6.40 6.62 9.59
CA ILE A 168 -7.27 7.27 10.57
C ILE A 168 -6.71 8.64 10.97
N GLN A 169 -5.40 8.73 11.23
CA GLN A 169 -4.74 10.00 11.56
C GLN A 169 -4.83 11.02 10.42
N SER A 170 -4.58 10.59 9.17
CA SER A 170 -4.69 11.43 7.98
C SER A 170 -6.14 11.91 7.76
N GLY A 171 -7.11 11.00 7.89
CA GLY A 171 -8.53 11.34 7.80
C GLY A 171 -8.98 12.33 8.89
N GLY A 172 -8.55 12.12 10.14
CA GLY A 172 -8.86 12.99 11.27
C GLY A 172 -8.22 14.38 11.16
N TYR A 173 -6.98 14.47 10.70
CA TYR A 173 -6.31 15.75 10.45
C TYR A 173 -7.00 16.55 9.36
N PHE A 174 -7.35 15.91 8.24
CA PHE A 174 -7.98 16.59 7.11
C PHE A 174 -9.44 16.97 7.37
N TRP A 175 -10.16 16.17 8.16
CA TRP A 175 -11.51 16.52 8.62
C TRP A 175 -11.48 17.77 9.51
N ARG A 176 -10.53 17.83 10.46
CA ARG A 176 -10.31 19.01 11.30
C ARG A 176 -9.93 20.25 10.49
N TRP A 177 -9.08 20.10 9.48
CA TRP A 177 -8.66 21.21 8.62
C TRP A 177 -9.79 21.70 7.69
N ALA A 178 -10.68 20.81 7.25
CA ALA A 178 -11.86 21.18 6.46
C ALA A 178 -12.94 21.92 7.28
N SER A 179 -12.92 21.80 8.62
CA SER A 179 -13.84 22.50 9.53
C SER A 179 -13.38 23.90 9.94
N THR A 180 -12.16 24.31 9.57
CA THR A 180 -11.71 25.69 9.80
C THR A 180 -12.49 26.63 8.85
N PRO A 181 -13.27 27.61 9.36
CA PRO A 181 -14.04 28.52 8.52
C PRO A 181 -13.10 29.26 7.55
N LYS A 182 -13.48 29.34 6.27
CA LYS A 182 -12.85 30.28 5.33
C LYS A 182 -12.93 31.67 5.98
N ILE A 183 -11.78 32.26 6.31
CA ILE A 183 -11.72 33.67 6.69
C ILE A 183 -12.27 34.45 5.49
N SER A 184 -13.44 35.06 5.68
CA SER A 184 -14.05 35.94 4.69
C SER A 184 -13.04 37.03 4.35
N PRO A 185 -12.81 37.37 3.06
CA PRO A 185 -12.04 38.56 2.74
C PRO A 185 -12.72 39.71 3.46
N ALA A 186 -11.95 40.42 4.29
CA ALA A 186 -12.40 41.66 4.90
C ALA A 186 -12.88 42.55 3.76
N VAL A 187 -14.17 42.90 3.80
CA VAL A 187 -14.73 43.93 2.94
C VAL A 187 -13.87 45.17 3.16
N GLU A 188 -13.10 45.56 2.14
CA GLU A 188 -12.50 46.88 2.03
C GLU A 188 -13.65 47.89 1.98
N GLY A 189 -14.14 48.26 3.16
CA GLY A 189 -14.75 49.55 3.37
C GLY A 189 -13.64 50.58 3.39
N ALA A 190 -13.30 51.11 2.22
CA ALA A 190 -12.62 52.39 2.10
C ALA A 190 -13.54 53.31 1.29
N THR A 191 -14.17 54.19 2.06
CA THR A 191 -14.85 55.43 1.68
C THR A 191 -14.12 56.24 0.61
#